data_AF-A0A8C8ALF1-F1
#
_entry.id   AF-A0A8C8ALF1-F1
#
_cell.length_a   1.000
_cell.length_b   1.000
_cell.length_c   1.000
_cell.angle_alpha   90.00
_cell.angle_beta   90.00
_cell.angle_gamma   90.00
#
_symmetry.space_group_name_H-M   'P 1'
#
loop_
_entity.id
_entity.type
_entity.pdbx_description
1 polymer ?
#
loop_
_entity_poly.entity_id
_entity_poly.type
_entity_poly.pdbx_seq_one_letter_code
_entity_poly.pdbx_strand_id
1 'polypeptide(L)' 'MKELGRGQFGVVQLGKWKATIKVAIKTINEGAMSEDDFIEEAKVMM' A
#
# COMPACT_ATOMS: atom_id res chain seq x y z
N MET A 1 -5.52 5.68 11.88
CA MET A 1 -4.69 6.20 10.77
C MET A 1 -5.53 7.20 9.98
N LYS A 2 -4.94 8.25 9.40
CA LYS A 2 -5.69 9.26 8.64
C LYS A 2 -5.74 8.83 7.16
N GLU A 3 -6.94 8.74 6.57
CA GLU A 3 -7.06 8.52 5.12
C GLU A 3 -6.50 9.73 4.37
N LEU A 4 -5.69 9.46 3.35
CA LEU A 4 -5.10 10.46 2.45
C LEU A 4 -5.79 10.47 1.09
N GLY A 5 -6.39 9.35 0.69
CA GLY A 5 -7.17 9.26 -0.53
C GLY A 5 -7.64 7.84 -0.83
N ARG A 6 -8.54 7.71 -1.80
CA ARG A 6 -9.12 6.44 -2.24
C ARG A 6 -9.13 6.38 -3.76
N GLY A 7 -8.82 5.22 -4.32
CA GLY A 7 -8.91 4.96 -5.75
C GLY A 7 -9.47 3.58 -6.04
N GLN A 8 -9.48 3.20 -7.32
CA GLN A 8 -10.05 1.95 -7.83
C GLN A 8 -9.59 0.70 -7.06
N PHE A 9 -8.29 0.63 -6.72
CA PHE A 9 -7.68 -0.57 -6.13
C PHE A 9 -7.59 -0.53 -4.60
N GLY A 10 -8.05 0.53 -3.94
CA GLY A 10 -8.00 0.62 -2.47
C GLY A 10 -7.64 2.02 -1.94
N VAL A 11 -7.30 2.08 -0.65
CA VAL A 11 -7.17 3.32 0.13
C VAL A 11 -5.70 3.61 0.44
N VAL A 12 -5.33 4.89 0.49
CA VAL A 12 -4.04 5.36 1.00
C VAL A 12 -4.26 5.97 2.38
N GLN A 13 -3.48 5.55 3.35
CA GLN A 13 -3.52 6.06 4.72
C GLN A 13 -2.16 6.60 5.17
N LEU A 14 -2.17 7.61 6.02
CA LEU A 14 -1.00 8.08 6.75
C LEU A 14 -0.73 7.17 7.94
N GLY A 15 0.47 6.59 7.98
CA GLY A 15 0.95 5.72 9.04
C GLY A 15 2.28 6.18 9.65
N LYS A 16 2.74 5.41 10.65
CA LYS A 16 4.07 5.53 11.24
C LYS A 16 4.75 4.16 11.23
N TRP A 17 5.90 4.06 10.57
CA TRP A 17 6.76 2.88 10.65
C TRP A 17 7.74 3.04 11.82
N LYS A 18 7.92 1.97 12.60
CA LYS A 18 8.74 1.97 13.84
C LYS A 18 8.40 3.13 14.80
N ALA A 19 7.12 3.50 14.87
CA ALA A 19 6.56 4.61 15.67
C ALA A 19 7.10 6.03 15.39
N THR A 20 8.15 6.20 14.60
CA THR A 20 8.83 7.48 14.39
C THR A 20 8.76 7.98 12.95
N ILE A 21 8.83 7.08 11.96
CA ILE A 21 8.97 7.44 10.55
C ILE A 21 7.57 7.55 9.93
N LYS A 22 7.18 8.75 9.47
CA LYS A 22 5.91 8.94 8.76
C LYS A 22 5.98 8.27 7.39
N VAL A 23 4.96 7.48 7.06
CA VAL A 23 4.87 6.75 5.78
C VAL A 23 3.46 6.83 5.22
N ALA A 24 3.33 6.69 3.89
CA ALA A 24 2.06 6.41 3.24
C ALA A 24 1.89 4.89 3.10
N ILE A 25 0.69 4.39 3.43
CA ILE A 25 0.35 2.97 3.35
C ILE A 25 -0.77 2.84 2.32
N LYS A 26 -0.49 2.23 1.17
CA LYS A 26 -1.49 1.88 0.16
C LYS A 26 -2.02 0.49 0.49
N THR A 27 -3.31 0.37 0.81
CA THR A 27 -3.99 -0.91 0.89
C THR A 27 -4.51 -1.29 -0.49
N ILE A 28 -4.46 -2.59 -0.80
CA ILE A 28 -5.00 -3.17 -2.03
C ILE A 28 -6.23 -4.00 -1.65
N ASN A 29 -7.33 -3.81 -2.39
CA ASN A 29 -8.56 -4.59 -2.19
C ASN A 29 -8.34 -6.05 -2.60
N GLU A 30 -8.97 -6.99 -1.90
CA GLU A 30 -8.91 -8.42 -2.26
C GLU A 30 -9.39 -8.64 -3.70
N GLY A 31 -8.67 -9.50 -4.43
CA GLY A 31 -8.95 -9.82 -5.84
C GLY A 31 -8.59 -8.71 -6.84
N ALA A 32 -8.04 -7.57 -6.40
CA ALA A 32 -7.61 -6.51 -7.33
C ALA A 32 -6.34 -6.88 -8.11
N MET A 33 -5.52 -7.81 -7.60
CA MET A 33 -4.31 -8.32 -8.23
C MET A 33 -3.93 -9.69 -7.68
N SER A 34 -3.11 -10.42 -8.44
CA SER A 34 -2.41 -11.62 -7.98
C SER A 34 -1.34 -11.22 -6.96
N GLU A 35 -1.33 -11.87 -5.79
CA GLU A 35 -0.34 -11.57 -4.75
C GLU A 35 1.08 -11.97 -5.20
N ASP A 36 1.22 -13.11 -5.87
CA ASP A 36 2.51 -13.62 -6.34
C ASP A 36 3.13 -12.67 -7.39
N ASP A 37 2.35 -12.28 -8.41
CA ASP A 37 2.82 -11.35 -9.45
C ASP A 37 3.16 -9.99 -8.84
N PHE A 38 2.35 -9.51 -7.89
CA PHE A 38 2.61 -8.25 -7.19
C PHE A 38 3.94 -8.29 -6.42
N ILE A 39 4.21 -9.38 -5.71
CA ILE A 39 5.46 -9.54 -4.94
C ILE A 39 6.67 -9.61 -5.88
N GLU A 40 6.59 -10.33 -7.00
CA GLU A 40 7.70 -10.41 -7.95
C GLU A 40 8.01 -9.05 -8.59
N GLU A 41 6.99 -8.32 -9.04
CA GLU A 41 7.18 -6.98 -9.60
C GLU A 41 7.66 -5.98 -8.54
N ALA A 42 7.17 -6.08 -7.30
CA ALA A 42 7.61 -5.22 -6.20
C ALA A 42 9.12 -5.37 -5.89
N LYS A 43 9.73 -6.52 -6.16
CA LYS A 43 11.20 -6.70 -6.01
C LYS A 43 11.99 -5.92 -7.07
N VAL A 44 11.38 -5.61 -8.22
CA VAL A 44 12.00 -4.84 -9.31
C VAL A 44 11.80 -3.33 -9.11
N MET A 45 10.76 -2.93 -8.39
CA MET A 45 10.49 -1.53 -8.07
C MET A 45 11.53 -0.99 -7.05
N MET A 46 12.21 0.11 -7.40
CA MET A 46 13.13 0.86 -6.53
C MET A 46 12.41 1.90 -5.68
#